data_AF-A0A7C1WJR2-F1
#
_entry.id   AF-A0A7C1WJR2-F1
#
_cell.length_a   1.000
_cell.length_b   1.000
_cell.length_c   1.000
_cell.angle_alpha   90.00
_cell.angle_beta   90.00
_cell.angle_gamma   90.00
#
_symmetry.space_group_name_H-M   'P 1'
#
loop_
_entity.id
_entity.type
_entity.pdbx_description
1 polymer ?
#
loop_
_entity_poly.entity_id
_entity_poly.type
_entity_poly.pdbx_seq_one_letter_code
_entity_poly.pdbx_strand_id
1 'polypeptide(L)' 'MKIVAVARSDEHVFNLKGGQGTKSGRKLRFSGDYALNTSGQPHSAFVSAETIALVVYTGEPDEIKSISVVDIR' A
#
# COMPACT_ATOMS: atom_id res chain seq x y z
N MET A 1 2.01 -7.24 7.70
CA MET A 1 1.34 -6.01 8.19
C MET A 1 0.21 -5.64 7.23
N LYS A 2 -0.95 -5.24 7.75
CA LYS A 2 -2.08 -4.72 6.97
C LYS A 2 -2.36 -3.27 7.39
N ILE A 3 -2.46 -2.38 6.40
CA ILE A 3 -2.87 -0.98 6.56
C ILE A 3 -4.19 -0.79 5.81
N VAL A 4 -5.14 -0.08 6.42
CA VAL A 4 -6.38 0.37 5.77
C VAL A 4 -6.44 1.89 5.88
N ALA A 5 -6.65 2.56 4.75
CA ALA A 5 -6.60 4.01 4.65
C ALA A 5 -7.67 4.55 3.70
N VAL A 6 -7.88 5.86 3.78
CA VAL A 6 -8.63 6.64 2.78
C VAL A 6 -7.70 7.72 2.26
N ALA A 7 -7.53 7.79 0.94
CA ALA A 7 -6.69 8.79 0.31
C ALA A 7 -7.32 10.19 0.47
N ARG A 8 -6.59 11.14 1.09
CA ARG A 8 -7.07 12.54 1.26
C ARG A 8 -6.74 13.42 0.06
N SER A 9 -5.83 12.96 -0.79
CA SER A 9 -5.47 13.50 -2.10
C SER A 9 -5.09 12.33 -3.02
N ASP A 10 -4.81 12.58 -4.31
CA ASP A 10 -4.28 11.52 -5.17
C ASP A 10 -2.90 11.08 -4.65
N GLU A 11 -2.76 9.77 -4.43
CA GLU A 11 -1.53 9.12 -3.98
C GLU A 11 -0.97 8.24 -5.10
N HIS A 12 0.24 8.56 -5.53
CA HIS A 12 1.01 7.80 -6.49
C HIS A 12 2.00 6.89 -5.76
N VAL A 13 1.91 5.59 -5.98
CA VAL A 13 2.78 4.59 -5.35
C VAL A 13 3.63 3.90 -6.40
N PHE A 14 4.94 4.04 -6.28
CA PHE A 14 5.93 3.37 -7.11
C PHE A 14 6.72 2.37 -6.27
N ASN A 15 6.62 1.08 -6.58
CA ASN A 15 7.35 0.05 -5.83
C ASN A 15 8.81 -0.02 -6.30
N LEU A 16 9.75 0.19 -5.39
CA LEU A 16 11.20 0.14 -5.67
C LEU A 16 11.77 -1.26 -5.38
N LYS A 17 11.37 -1.87 -4.25
CA LYS A 17 11.79 -3.22 -3.83
C LYS A 17 10.63 -3.92 -3.15
N GLY A 18 10.49 -5.23 -3.38
CA GLY A 18 9.44 -6.02 -2.74
C GLY A 18 8.08 -5.77 -3.39
N GLY A 19 7.02 -5.67 -2.58
CA GLY A 19 5.68 -5.39 -3.05
C GLY A 19 4.59 -5.99 -2.18
N GLN A 20 3.37 -5.52 -2.40
CA GLN A 20 2.19 -6.05 -1.72
C GLN A 20 2.00 -7.53 -2.01
N GLY A 21 1.44 -8.26 -1.04
CA GLY A 21 1.13 -9.67 -1.16
C GLY A 21 -0.26 -10.03 -0.67
N THR A 22 -0.66 -11.28 -0.85
CA THR A 22 -1.86 -11.84 -0.21
C THR A 22 -1.54 -12.37 1.18
N LYS A 23 -2.58 -12.71 1.94
CA LYS A 23 -2.46 -13.42 3.23
C LYS A 23 -1.78 -14.80 3.13
N SER A 24 -1.72 -15.39 1.93
CA SER A 24 -1.03 -16.66 1.64
C SER A 24 0.40 -16.45 1.12
N GLY A 25 0.96 -15.24 1.24
CA GLY A 25 2.31 -14.92 0.81
C GLY A 25 2.50 -14.76 -0.70
N ARG A 26 1.45 -14.89 -1.52
CA ARG A 26 1.54 -14.65 -2.97
C ARG A 26 1.83 -13.18 -3.22
N LYS A 27 2.90 -12.86 -3.94
CA LYS A 27 3.19 -11.49 -4.37
C LYS A 27 2.13 -11.01 -5.35
N LEU A 28 1.61 -9.80 -5.11
CA LEU A 28 0.64 -9.11 -5.97
C LEU A 28 1.27 -7.97 -6.74
N ARG A 29 2.36 -7.39 -6.21
CA ARG A 29 3.12 -6.34 -6.86
C ARG A 29 4.62 -6.61 -6.82
N PHE A 30 5.33 -6.04 -7.78
CA PHE A 30 6.75 -6.20 -8.03
C PHE A 30 7.45 -4.83 -8.10
N SER A 31 8.77 -4.83 -8.02
CA SER A 31 9.58 -3.65 -8.34
C SER A 31 9.22 -3.12 -9.74
N GLY A 32 9.04 -1.81 -9.84
CA GLY A 32 8.61 -1.13 -11.07
C GLY A 32 7.10 -0.94 -11.18
N ASP A 33 6.29 -1.61 -10.35
CA ASP A 33 4.84 -1.43 -10.39
C ASP A 33 4.43 -0.04 -9.91
N TYR A 34 3.43 0.49 -10.60
CA TYR A 34 2.76 1.74 -10.26
C TYR A 34 1.33 1.46 -9.78
N ALA A 35 0.89 2.23 -8.78
CA ALA A 35 -0.50 2.33 -8.36
C ALA A 35 -0.91 3.78 -8.19
N LEU A 36 -2.18 4.06 -8.47
CA LEU A 36 -2.83 5.32 -8.14
C LEU A 36 -3.97 5.03 -7.18
N ASN A 37 -3.95 5.64 -6.00
CA ASN A 37 -5.12 5.75 -5.15
C ASN A 37 -5.69 7.16 -5.32
N THR A 38 -6.87 7.27 -5.92
CA THR A 38 -7.50 8.57 -6.20
C THR A 38 -8.05 9.20 -4.93
N SER A 39 -8.12 10.53 -4.87
CA SER A 39 -8.71 11.25 -3.75
C SER A 39 -10.08 10.70 -3.34
N GLY A 40 -10.26 10.47 -2.04
CA GLY A 40 -11.44 9.84 -1.44
C GLY A 40 -11.48 8.31 -1.50
N GLN A 41 -10.55 7.65 -2.20
CA GLN A 41 -10.55 6.20 -2.37
C GLN A 41 -10.22 5.47 -1.06
N PRO A 42 -11.12 4.61 -0.55
CA PRO A 42 -10.77 3.63 0.46
C PRO A 42 -9.88 2.56 -0.15
N HIS A 43 -8.73 2.29 0.48
CA HIS A 43 -7.81 1.27 -0.01
C HIS A 43 -7.08 0.56 1.15
N SER A 44 -6.33 -0.48 0.81
CA SER A 44 -5.54 -1.21 1.80
C SER A 44 -4.25 -1.75 1.21
N ALA A 45 -3.22 -1.83 2.04
CA ALA A 45 -1.94 -2.44 1.71
C ALA A 45 -1.69 -3.63 2.62
N PHE A 46 -1.42 -4.80 2.03
CA PHE A 46 -0.91 -5.95 2.76
C PHE A 46 0.56 -6.17 2.40
N VAL A 47 1.43 -5.93 3.37
CA VAL A 47 2.88 -6.02 3.26
C VAL A 47 3.33 -7.29 3.98
N SER A 48 3.58 -8.35 3.20
CA SER A 48 3.99 -9.68 3.69
C SER A 48 5.50 -9.87 3.78
N ALA A 49 6.28 -8.98 3.15
CA ALA A 49 7.74 -8.95 3.18
C ALA A 49 8.22 -7.50 3.14
N GLU A 50 9.49 -7.26 3.51
CA GLU A 50 10.11 -5.94 3.40
C GLU A 50 9.86 -5.33 2.01
N THR A 51 9.28 -4.13 2.00
CA THR A 51 8.88 -3.42 0.78
C THR A 51 9.34 -1.98 0.88
N ILE A 52 9.95 -1.48 -0.18
CA ILE A 52 10.37 -0.09 -0.34
C ILE A 52 9.56 0.49 -1.49
N ALA A 53 8.85 1.59 -1.24
CA ALA A 53 8.09 2.31 -2.25
C ALA A 53 8.38 3.81 -2.16
N LEU A 54 8.35 4.48 -3.32
CA LEU A 54 8.23 5.93 -3.39
C LEU A 54 6.74 6.27 -3.44
N VAL A 55 6.29 7.07 -2.49
CA VAL A 55 4.91 7.51 -2.39
C VAL A 55 4.88 9.03 -2.55
N VAL A 56 4.07 9.52 -3.48
CA VAL A 56 3.89 10.95 -3.74
C VAL A 56 2.41 11.28 -3.55
N TYR A 57 2.14 12.22 -2.65
CA TYR A 57 0.81 12.79 -2.45
C TYR A 57 0.72 14.12 -3.19
N THR A 58 -0.40 14.33 -3.88
CA THR A 58 -0.70 15.62 -4.53
C THR A 58 -1.13 16.69 -3.53
N GLY A 59 -1.48 16.30 -2.30
CA GLY A 59 -1.84 17.18 -1.19
C GLY A 59 -1.74 16.45 0.14
N GLU A 60 -2.83 16.48 0.93
CA GLU A 60 -2.87 15.80 2.24
C GLU A 60 -2.61 14.29 2.11
N PRO A 61 -1.82 13.70 3.02
CA PRO A 61 -1.52 12.28 3.02
C PRO A 61 -2.73 11.43 3.40
N ASP A 62 -2.57 10.13 3.28
CA ASP A 62 -3.57 9.16 3.69
C ASP A 62 -4.10 9.35 5.12
N GLU A 63 -5.41 9.22 5.26
CA GLU A 63 -6.04 9.05 6.55
C GLU A 63 -6.04 7.57 6.93
N ILE A 64 -5.10 7.18 7.79
CA ILE A 64 -4.96 5.81 8.27
C ILE A 64 -6.13 5.49 9.22
N LYS A 65 -6.93 4.48 8.83
CA LYS A 65 -8.06 4.00 9.63
C LYS A 65 -7.66 2.87 10.57
N SER A 66 -6.73 2.01 10.14
CA SER A 66 -6.19 0.95 11.00
C SER A 66 -4.84 0.43 10.50
N ILE A 67 -4.00 -0.01 11.44
CA ILE A 67 -2.78 -0.77 11.20
C ILE A 67 -2.83 -2.02 12.06
N SER A 68 -2.55 -3.17 11.47
CA SER A 68 -2.50 -4.45 12.19
C SER A 68 -1.38 -5.35 11.69
N VAL A 69 -0.85 -6.17 12.60
CA VAL A 69 -0.02 -7.32 12.23
C VAL A 69 -0.97 -8.51 12.05
N VAL A 70 -0.80 -9.23 10.93
CA VAL A 70 -1.63 -10.39 10.59
C VAL A 70 -0.66 -11.50 10.22
N ASP A 71 -0.81 -12.64 10.87
CA ASP A 71 0.00 -13.82 10.59
C ASP A 71 -0.28 -14.36 9.19
N ILE A 72 0.80 -14.72 8.50
CA ILE A 72 0.75 -15.38 7.19
C ILE A 72 0.53 -16.87 7.48
N ARG A 73 -0.40 -17.50 6.75
CA ARG A 73 -0.61 -18.95 6.79
C ARG A 73 0.16 -19.63 5.67
#